data_AF-A0A7X8QRY7-F1
#
_entry.id   AF-A0A7X8QRY7-F1
#
_cell.length_a   1.000
_cell.length_b   1.000
_cell.length_c   1.000
_cell.angle_alpha   90.00
_cell.angle_beta   90.00
_cell.angle_gamma   90.00
#
_symmetry.space_group_name_H-M   'P 1'
#
loop_
_entity.id
_entity.type
_entity.pdbx_description
1 polymer ?
#
loop_
_entity_poly.entity_id
_entity_poly.type
_entity_poly.pdbx_seq_one_letter_code
_entity_poly.pdbx_strand_id
1 'polypeptide(L)'
;MAISKKLYELIRKQTPGGDGAGSEPALKEGLLQSDQREQLEHDMQILDDDWLSESDIRKEASQQLREAAESSLRRLQVIQHGRCPQCGEGLRQHLFASVCDACGWYVYDTPRNSGVRVHLAGGGGVVEGDRAYVVKSGAVLVLRGDAVAARVPPSAFSWIEYLWNDEELSQRNKEVLDRLTIICGWCSKIADPEADGFHICQVAFGSTQERYCFCSDECFEAFRKMYPSRVHRNCYERSCVGCDLCTKRYDDESEGIRTLAKDYIKERRK
;
A
#
# COMPACT_ATOMS: atom_id res chain seq x y z
N MET A 1 -17.62 -41.08 -21.32
CA MET A 1 -17.89 -41.57 -22.68
C MET A 1 -17.57 -43.07 -22.73
N ALA A 2 -18.61 -43.91 -22.71
CA ALA A 2 -18.51 -45.36 -22.50
C ALA A 2 -18.31 -46.14 -23.82
N ILE A 3 -17.21 -45.86 -24.53
CA ILE A 3 -16.78 -46.65 -25.69
C ILE A 3 -15.51 -47.38 -25.27
N SER A 4 -15.61 -48.58 -24.70
CA SER A 4 -14.40 -49.39 -24.49
C SER A 4 -14.66 -50.86 -24.15
N LYS A 5 -15.73 -51.22 -23.43
CA LYS A 5 -15.92 -52.63 -23.01
C LYS A 5 -16.07 -53.62 -24.18
N LYS A 6 -16.81 -53.25 -25.23
CA LYS A 6 -16.96 -54.08 -26.44
C LYS A 6 -15.66 -54.17 -27.26
N LEU A 7 -14.84 -53.12 -27.26
CA LEU A 7 -13.56 -53.11 -27.99
C LEU A 7 -12.53 -54.01 -27.28
N TYR A 8 -12.48 -53.95 -25.94
CA TYR A 8 -11.62 -54.81 -25.13
C TYR A 8 -11.98 -56.30 -25.23
N GLU A 9 -13.27 -56.64 -25.27
CA GLU A 9 -13.68 -58.04 -25.46
C GLU A 9 -13.36 -58.59 -26.87
N LEU A 10 -13.42 -57.73 -27.90
CA LEU A 10 -13.06 -58.08 -29.27
C LEU A 10 -11.56 -58.40 -29.40
N ILE A 11 -10.72 -57.63 -28.71
CA ILE A 11 -9.26 -57.83 -28.70
C ILE A 11 -8.88 -59.09 -27.91
N ARG A 12 -9.52 -59.35 -26.77
CA ARG A 12 -9.27 -60.54 -25.95
C ARG A 12 -9.62 -61.86 -26.65
N LYS A 13 -10.55 -61.83 -27.62
CA LYS A 13 -10.96 -63.01 -28.41
C LYS A 13 -10.01 -63.36 -29.56
N GLN A 14 -9.12 -62.47 -29.98
CA GLN A 14 -8.25 -62.70 -31.15
C GLN A 14 -6.84 -63.20 -30.81
N THR A 15 -6.46 -63.24 -29.54
CA THR A 15 -5.15 -63.76 -29.09
C THR A 15 -5.31 -65.12 -28.40
N PRO A 16 -4.77 -66.22 -28.96
CA PRO A 16 -4.76 -67.51 -28.29
C PRO A 16 -3.63 -67.53 -27.26
N GLY A 17 -3.98 -67.62 -25.97
CA GLY A 17 -3.07 -68.04 -24.90
C GLY A 17 -2.67 -66.97 -23.89
N GLY A 18 -3.14 -67.16 -22.65
CA GLY A 18 -2.32 -66.96 -21.44
C GLY A 18 -2.35 -65.58 -20.78
N ASP A 19 -3.04 -65.52 -19.65
CA ASP A 19 -3.01 -64.41 -18.69
C ASP A 19 -1.57 -64.11 -18.19
N GLY A 20 -1.21 -62.83 -18.14
CA GLY A 20 0.03 -62.35 -17.54
C GLY A 20 0.02 -60.84 -17.33
N ALA A 21 -0.08 -60.42 -16.08
CA ALA A 21 -0.05 -59.02 -15.64
C ALA A 21 1.32 -58.38 -15.94
N GLY A 22 1.42 -57.72 -17.10
CA GLY A 22 2.63 -56.98 -17.51
C GLY A 22 2.47 -56.15 -18.78
N SER A 23 1.25 -55.92 -19.27
CA SER A 23 0.99 -55.36 -20.61
C SER A 23 0.83 -53.85 -20.69
N GLU A 24 0.88 -53.09 -19.58
CA GLU A 24 0.79 -51.63 -19.65
C GLU A 24 2.03 -50.90 -20.22
N PRO A 25 3.30 -51.29 -19.95
CA PRO A 25 4.43 -50.63 -20.61
C PRO A 25 4.58 -51.03 -22.08
N ALA A 26 4.27 -52.29 -22.42
CA ALA A 26 4.36 -52.79 -23.80
C ALA A 26 3.35 -52.13 -24.76
N LEU A 27 2.19 -51.71 -24.25
CA LEU A 27 1.18 -50.99 -25.05
C LEU A 27 1.57 -49.53 -25.33
N LYS A 28 2.38 -48.89 -24.48
CA LYS A 28 2.94 -47.56 -24.79
C LYS A 28 4.18 -47.64 -25.70
N GLU A 29 4.93 -48.73 -25.63
CA GLU A 29 6.17 -48.92 -26.39
C GLU A 29 6.00 -49.37 -27.85
N GLY A 30 4.82 -49.86 -28.25
CA GLY A 30 4.60 -50.38 -29.62
C GLY A 30 3.85 -49.47 -30.61
N LEU A 31 3.34 -48.32 -30.17
CA LEU A 31 2.32 -47.55 -30.93
C LEU A 31 2.84 -46.33 -31.71
N LEU A 32 4.07 -45.90 -31.48
CA LEU A 32 4.70 -44.78 -32.19
C LEU A 32 6.01 -45.27 -32.84
N GLN A 33 6.22 -44.93 -34.11
CA GLN A 33 7.51 -45.13 -34.77
C GLN A 33 8.58 -44.27 -34.09
N SER A 34 9.85 -44.69 -34.15
CA SER A 34 10.99 -43.98 -33.53
C SER A 34 10.99 -42.48 -33.82
N ASP A 35 10.72 -42.11 -35.07
CA ASP A 35 10.77 -40.74 -35.55
C ASP A 35 9.63 -39.90 -34.95
N GLN A 36 8.48 -40.50 -34.68
CA GLN A 36 7.35 -39.85 -34.01
C GLN A 36 7.58 -39.67 -32.52
N ARG A 37 8.42 -40.52 -31.91
CA ARG A 37 8.84 -40.35 -30.51
C ARG A 37 9.83 -39.24 -30.37
N GLU A 38 10.83 -39.19 -31.24
CA GLU A 38 11.81 -38.11 -31.24
C GLU A 38 11.12 -36.76 -31.47
N GLN A 39 10.16 -36.71 -32.40
CA GLN A 39 9.35 -35.51 -32.63
C GLN A 39 8.52 -35.13 -31.39
N LEU A 40 7.89 -36.10 -30.72
CA LEU A 40 7.07 -35.85 -29.55
C LEU A 40 7.91 -35.45 -28.32
N GLU A 41 9.10 -36.03 -28.15
CA GLU A 41 10.04 -35.63 -27.10
C GLU A 41 10.59 -34.22 -27.34
N HIS A 42 10.88 -33.88 -28.60
CA HIS A 42 11.27 -32.54 -28.99
C HIS A 42 10.14 -31.51 -28.76
N ASP A 43 8.91 -31.84 -29.12
CA ASP A 43 7.75 -30.98 -28.90
C ASP A 43 7.43 -30.83 -27.39
N MET A 44 7.62 -31.89 -26.60
CA MET A 44 7.52 -31.82 -25.14
C MET A 44 8.61 -30.96 -24.52
N GLN A 45 9.85 -31.03 -25.01
CA GLN A 45 10.94 -30.16 -24.57
C GLN A 45 10.66 -28.68 -24.85
N ILE A 46 10.11 -28.34 -26.03
CA ILE A 46 9.74 -26.97 -26.37
C ILE A 46 8.67 -26.43 -25.40
N LEU A 47 7.67 -27.24 -25.05
CA LEU A 47 6.59 -26.84 -24.15
C LEU A 47 7.06 -26.71 -22.68
N ASP A 48 8.01 -27.53 -22.25
CA ASP A 48 8.61 -27.44 -20.91
C ASP A 48 9.54 -26.21 -20.78
N ASP A 49 10.26 -25.84 -21.85
CA ASP A 49 11.05 -24.60 -21.92
C ASP A 49 10.16 -23.34 -21.84
N ASP A 50 8.96 -23.38 -22.41
CA ASP A 50 7.96 -22.31 -22.29
C ASP A 50 7.33 -22.20 -20.88
N TRP A 51 7.27 -23.29 -20.12
CA TRP A 51 6.76 -23.27 -18.74
C TRP A 51 7.76 -22.64 -17.76
N LEU A 52 9.06 -22.84 -17.99
CA LEU A 52 10.14 -22.13 -17.28
C LEU A 52 10.05 -20.63 -17.56
N SER A 53 9.86 -20.25 -18.83
CA SER A 53 9.73 -18.85 -19.25
C SER A 53 8.50 -18.18 -18.63
N GLU A 54 7.33 -18.83 -18.57
CA GLU A 54 6.14 -18.25 -17.96
C GLU A 54 6.30 -18.07 -16.45
N SER A 55 6.96 -19.01 -15.77
CA SER A 55 7.24 -18.92 -14.34
C SER A 55 8.22 -17.79 -14.01
N ASP A 56 9.22 -17.57 -14.87
CA ASP A 56 10.22 -16.53 -14.69
C ASP A 56 9.68 -15.15 -15.10
N ILE A 57 8.83 -15.06 -16.13
CA ILE A 57 8.07 -13.84 -16.46
C ILE A 57 7.15 -13.45 -15.31
N ARG A 58 6.46 -14.40 -14.67
CA ARG A 58 5.62 -14.13 -13.49
C ARG A 58 6.44 -13.65 -12.30
N LYS A 59 7.60 -14.25 -12.04
CA LYS A 59 8.52 -13.79 -10.99
C LYS A 59 9.04 -12.38 -11.29
N GLU A 60 9.48 -12.12 -12.51
CA GLU A 60 9.98 -10.81 -12.92
C GLU A 60 8.89 -9.73 -12.83
N ALA A 61 7.67 -10.03 -13.30
CA ALA A 61 6.52 -9.15 -13.15
C ALA A 61 6.20 -8.88 -11.67
N SER A 62 6.24 -9.91 -10.80
CA SER A 62 6.02 -9.75 -9.36
C SER A 62 7.11 -8.90 -8.70
N GLN A 63 8.35 -9.03 -9.16
CA GLN A 63 9.48 -8.26 -8.66
C GLN A 63 9.36 -6.79 -9.10
N GLN A 64 9.05 -6.53 -10.37
CA GLN A 64 8.81 -5.17 -10.87
C GLN A 64 7.62 -4.50 -10.16
N LEU A 65 6.54 -5.24 -9.88
CA LEU A 65 5.43 -4.73 -9.09
C LEU A 65 5.85 -4.37 -7.67
N ARG A 66 6.68 -5.20 -7.02
CA ARG A 66 7.19 -4.94 -5.69
C ARG A 66 8.12 -3.72 -5.67
N GLU A 67 9.03 -3.61 -6.62
CA GLU A 67 9.94 -2.46 -6.76
C GLU A 67 9.17 -1.17 -7.07
N ALA A 68 8.15 -1.24 -7.92
CA ALA A 68 7.25 -0.12 -8.21
C ALA A 68 6.44 0.29 -6.96
N ALA A 69 5.96 -0.67 -6.17
CA ALA A 69 5.26 -0.42 -4.93
C ALA A 69 6.18 0.20 -3.88
N GLU A 70 7.38 -0.36 -3.69
CA GLU A 70 8.39 0.17 -2.76
C GLU A 70 8.82 1.59 -3.13
N SER A 71 9.06 1.86 -4.42
CA SER A 71 9.39 3.20 -4.89
C SER A 71 8.23 4.19 -4.73
N SER A 72 6.99 3.75 -4.92
CA SER A 72 5.79 4.56 -4.67
C SER A 72 5.64 4.89 -3.18
N LEU A 73 5.85 3.91 -2.29
CA LEU A 73 5.82 4.13 -0.84
C LEU A 73 6.91 5.10 -0.39
N ARG A 74 8.14 4.96 -0.91
CA ARG A 74 9.22 5.91 -0.63
C ARG A 74 8.85 7.32 -1.06
N ARG A 75 8.27 7.48 -2.25
CA ARG A 75 7.81 8.81 -2.73
C ARG A 75 6.74 9.39 -1.81
N LEU A 76 5.75 8.60 -1.40
CA LEU A 76 4.72 9.04 -0.46
C LEU A 76 5.32 9.46 0.89
N GLN A 77 6.29 8.70 1.39
CA GLN A 77 6.98 9.03 2.63
C GLN A 77 7.75 10.35 2.51
N VAL A 78 8.48 10.58 1.42
CA VAL A 78 9.20 11.84 1.17
C VAL A 78 8.23 13.03 1.12
N ILE A 79 7.08 12.88 0.46
CA ILE A 79 6.03 13.91 0.41
C ILE A 79 5.46 14.17 1.82
N GLN A 80 5.21 13.13 2.63
CA GLN A 80 4.75 13.27 4.02
C GLN A 80 5.73 14.05 4.89
N HIS A 81 7.04 13.96 4.61
CA HIS A 81 8.07 14.73 5.30
C HIS A 81 8.22 16.16 4.73
N GLY A 82 7.33 16.60 3.82
CA GLY A 82 7.37 17.93 3.23
C GLY A 82 8.56 18.14 2.29
N ARG A 83 9.00 17.07 1.62
CA ARG A 83 10.16 17.08 0.70
C ARG A 83 9.71 16.70 -0.71
N CYS A 84 10.37 17.25 -1.71
CA CYS A 84 10.09 16.96 -3.11
C CYS A 84 10.60 15.55 -3.47
N PRO A 85 9.78 14.68 -4.08
CA PRO A 85 10.22 13.35 -4.49
C PRO A 85 11.24 13.34 -5.65
N GLN A 86 11.42 14.48 -6.34
CA GLN A 86 12.31 14.60 -7.48
C GLN A 86 13.65 15.26 -7.13
N CYS A 87 13.66 16.35 -6.36
CA CYS A 87 14.88 17.09 -6.04
C CYS A 87 15.27 17.06 -4.55
N GLY A 88 14.40 16.57 -3.67
CA GLY A 88 14.66 16.55 -2.22
C GLY A 88 14.37 17.86 -1.49
N GLU A 89 14.09 18.97 -2.18
CA GLU A 89 13.89 20.26 -1.51
C GLU A 89 12.52 20.44 -0.89
N GLY A 90 12.35 21.53 -0.15
CA GLY A 90 11.09 21.87 0.54
C GLY A 90 9.89 21.83 -0.39
N LEU A 91 8.85 21.13 0.04
CA LEU A 91 7.56 21.04 -0.66
C LEU A 91 6.57 21.96 0.03
N ARG A 92 5.98 22.91 -0.72
CA ARG A 92 4.84 23.69 -0.21
C ARG A 92 3.57 22.88 -0.38
N GLN A 93 2.86 22.70 0.72
CA GLN A 93 1.56 22.03 0.74
C GLN A 93 0.45 23.10 0.79
N HIS A 94 -0.40 23.09 -0.22
CA HIS A 94 -1.67 23.81 -0.28
C HIS A 94 -2.82 22.81 -0.01
N LEU A 95 -4.05 23.32 0.19
CA LEU A 95 -5.23 22.50 0.53
C LEU A 95 -5.47 21.31 -0.42
N PHE A 96 -5.27 21.51 -1.71
CA PHE A 96 -5.49 20.51 -2.77
C PHE A 96 -4.31 20.33 -3.71
N ALA A 97 -3.15 20.92 -3.40
CA ALA A 97 -1.98 20.85 -4.27
C ALA A 97 -0.71 20.83 -3.45
N SER A 98 0.31 20.13 -3.94
CA SER A 98 1.66 20.23 -3.42
C SER A 98 2.59 20.63 -4.55
N VAL A 99 3.39 21.68 -4.32
CA VAL A 99 4.27 22.26 -5.35
C VAL A 99 5.67 22.42 -4.76
N CYS A 100 6.68 22.02 -5.54
CA CYS A 100 8.07 22.23 -5.21
C CYS A 100 8.56 23.54 -5.83
N ASP A 101 9.03 24.47 -4.99
CA ASP A 101 9.56 25.77 -5.43
C ASP A 101 10.85 25.64 -6.26
N ALA A 102 11.64 24.57 -6.05
CA ALA A 102 12.95 24.43 -6.67
C ALA A 102 12.87 23.83 -8.08
N CYS A 103 12.14 22.72 -8.26
CA CYS A 103 12.08 22.02 -9.55
C CYS A 103 10.73 22.11 -10.27
N GLY A 104 9.72 22.75 -9.66
CA GLY A 104 8.39 22.87 -10.25
C GLY A 104 7.58 21.58 -10.27
N TRP A 105 8.03 20.51 -9.61
CA TRP A 105 7.22 19.30 -9.44
C TRP A 105 5.92 19.64 -8.72
N TYR A 106 4.80 19.13 -9.23
CA TYR A 106 3.50 19.34 -8.63
C TYR A 106 2.64 18.09 -8.63
N VAL A 107 1.73 18.02 -7.67
CA VAL A 107 0.59 17.10 -7.65
C VAL A 107 -0.61 17.87 -7.11
N TYR A 108 -1.79 17.63 -7.67
CA TYR A 108 -3.01 18.27 -7.20
C TYR A 108 -4.20 17.31 -7.30
N ASP A 109 -5.17 17.55 -6.43
CA ASP A 109 -6.46 16.86 -6.42
C ASP A 109 -7.47 17.60 -7.30
N THR A 110 -8.38 16.85 -7.92
CA THR A 110 -9.52 17.40 -8.64
C THR A 110 -10.78 17.37 -7.76
N PRO A 111 -11.72 18.31 -7.95
CA PRO A 111 -12.99 18.32 -7.24
C PRO A 111 -13.74 16.99 -7.42
N ARG A 112 -14.46 16.57 -6.37
CA ARG A 112 -15.15 15.27 -6.36
C ARG A 112 -16.63 15.42 -6.71
N ASN A 113 -17.26 16.43 -6.15
CA ASN A 113 -18.70 16.68 -6.26
C ASN A 113 -18.99 17.89 -7.13
N SER A 114 -18.05 18.83 -7.25
CA SER A 114 -18.18 19.97 -8.15
C SER A 114 -17.60 19.66 -9.54
N GLY A 115 -18.23 20.24 -10.55
CA GLY A 115 -17.88 20.00 -11.94
C GLY A 115 -16.59 20.68 -12.39
N VAL A 116 -16.20 20.37 -13.62
CA VAL A 116 -15.06 20.93 -14.33
C VAL A 116 -15.56 21.63 -15.58
N ARG A 117 -15.01 22.80 -15.89
CA ARG A 117 -15.26 23.50 -17.16
C ARG A 117 -14.00 23.54 -18.00
N VAL A 118 -14.09 23.03 -19.23
CA VAL A 118 -13.01 23.11 -20.21
C VAL A 118 -13.33 24.24 -21.18
N HIS A 119 -12.49 25.27 -21.17
CA HIS A 119 -12.65 26.43 -22.02
C HIS A 119 -12.00 26.17 -23.38
N LEU A 120 -12.77 26.30 -24.46
CA LEU A 120 -12.28 26.06 -25.81
C LEU A 120 -11.50 27.27 -26.34
N ALA A 121 -10.45 27.00 -27.13
CA ALA A 121 -9.65 28.03 -27.78
C ALA A 121 -10.49 28.80 -28.82
N GLY A 122 -10.19 30.10 -28.99
CA GLY A 122 -10.86 30.94 -29.99
C GLY A 122 -12.29 31.38 -29.64
N GLY A 123 -12.69 31.32 -28.37
CA GLY A 123 -14.02 31.75 -27.92
C GLY A 123 -15.13 30.76 -28.26
N GLY A 124 -14.79 29.51 -28.59
CA GLY A 124 -15.72 28.45 -29.03
C GLY A 124 -16.67 27.89 -27.97
N GLY A 125 -16.79 28.54 -26.81
CA GLY A 125 -17.65 28.11 -25.71
C GLY A 125 -16.93 27.25 -24.66
N VAL A 126 -17.74 26.67 -23.78
CA VAL A 126 -17.28 25.94 -22.59
C VAL A 126 -17.91 24.54 -22.58
N VAL A 127 -17.09 23.53 -22.35
CA VAL A 127 -17.55 22.15 -22.15
C VAL A 127 -17.57 21.85 -20.66
N GLU A 128 -18.77 21.67 -20.12
CA GLU A 128 -18.96 21.35 -18.70
C GLU A 128 -19.03 19.83 -18.50
N GLY A 129 -18.43 19.34 -17.43
CA GLY A 129 -18.56 17.95 -16.99
C GLY A 129 -18.32 17.79 -15.50
N ASP A 130 -18.37 16.56 -15.03
CA ASP A 130 -18.12 16.24 -13.62
C ASP A 130 -16.61 16.10 -13.37
N ARG A 131 -15.87 15.55 -14.36
CA ARG A 131 -14.41 15.35 -14.27
C ARG A 131 -13.73 15.57 -15.61
N ALA A 132 -12.46 15.97 -15.56
CA ALA A 132 -11.61 16.07 -16.74
C ALA A 132 -10.29 15.32 -16.53
N TYR A 133 -9.88 14.53 -17.53
CA TYR A 133 -8.60 13.83 -17.55
C TYR A 133 -7.77 14.25 -18.77
N VAL A 134 -6.53 14.64 -18.53
CA VAL A 134 -5.54 14.86 -19.59
C VAL A 134 -4.87 13.52 -19.88
N VAL A 135 -5.12 12.96 -21.07
CA VAL A 135 -4.49 11.70 -21.48
C VAL A 135 -3.10 11.96 -22.06
N LYS A 136 -2.27 10.91 -22.16
CA LYS A 136 -0.89 11.00 -22.69
C LYS A 136 -0.78 11.63 -24.08
N SER A 137 -1.83 11.55 -24.89
CA SER A 137 -1.89 12.20 -26.22
C SER A 137 -2.12 13.72 -26.16
N GLY A 138 -2.25 14.30 -24.97
CA GLY A 138 -2.57 15.71 -24.75
C GLY A 138 -4.05 16.06 -24.92
N ALA A 139 -4.90 15.10 -25.32
CA ALA A 139 -6.33 15.31 -25.37
C ALA A 139 -6.95 15.37 -23.96
N VAL A 140 -8.03 16.12 -23.82
CA VAL A 140 -8.81 16.22 -22.58
C VAL A 140 -10.09 15.41 -22.75
N LEU A 141 -10.31 14.47 -21.84
CA LEU A 141 -11.56 13.71 -21.74
C LEU A 141 -12.40 14.34 -20.66
N VAL A 142 -13.60 14.80 -21.02
CA VAL A 142 -14.59 15.35 -20.08
C VAL A 142 -15.64 14.27 -19.85
N LEU A 143 -15.85 13.90 -18.58
CA LEU A 143 -16.85 12.92 -18.17
C LEU A 143 -18.09 13.62 -17.62
N ARG A 144 -19.26 13.02 -17.84
CA ARG A 144 -20.54 13.39 -17.23
C ARG A 144 -21.34 12.12 -16.98
N GLY A 145 -21.75 11.88 -15.73
CA GLY A 145 -22.51 10.68 -15.34
C GLY A 145 -21.83 9.37 -15.75
N ASP A 146 -20.53 9.24 -15.46
CA ASP A 146 -19.67 8.09 -15.80
C ASP A 146 -19.51 7.78 -17.31
N ALA A 147 -20.00 8.66 -18.19
CA ALA A 147 -19.79 8.58 -19.63
C ALA A 147 -18.85 9.69 -20.12
N VAL A 148 -18.06 9.42 -21.16
CA VAL A 148 -17.26 10.46 -21.84
C VAL A 148 -18.21 11.37 -22.62
N ALA A 149 -18.43 12.57 -22.10
CA ALA A 149 -19.27 13.58 -22.72
C ALA A 149 -18.57 14.26 -23.90
N ALA A 150 -17.27 14.50 -23.78
CA ALA A 150 -16.48 15.12 -24.84
C ALA A 150 -15.01 14.67 -24.81
N ARG A 151 -14.43 14.57 -26.01
CA ARG A 151 -12.98 14.43 -26.22
C ARG A 151 -12.48 15.68 -26.93
N VAL A 152 -11.74 16.52 -26.21
CA VAL A 152 -11.22 17.78 -26.74
C VAL A 152 -9.75 17.59 -27.14
N PRO A 153 -9.36 17.84 -28.39
CA PRO A 153 -7.97 17.74 -28.81
C PRO A 153 -7.11 18.87 -28.20
N PRO A 154 -5.78 18.66 -28.09
CA PRO A 154 -4.88 19.63 -27.45
C PRO A 154 -4.88 21.01 -28.08
N SER A 155 -5.13 21.10 -29.39
CA SER A 155 -5.19 22.38 -30.10
C SER A 155 -6.49 23.16 -29.87
N ALA A 156 -7.51 22.54 -29.27
CA ALA A 156 -8.85 23.11 -29.19
C ALA A 156 -9.26 23.57 -27.79
N PHE A 157 -8.52 23.25 -26.73
CA PHE A 157 -8.77 23.79 -25.39
C PHE A 157 -7.73 24.83 -25.03
N SER A 158 -8.12 25.81 -24.22
CA SER A 158 -7.23 26.86 -23.71
C SER A 158 -6.80 26.55 -22.28
N TRP A 159 -7.76 26.38 -21.37
CA TRP A 159 -7.50 26.08 -19.96
C TRP A 159 -8.66 25.31 -19.33
N ILE A 160 -8.40 24.71 -18.18
CA ILE A 160 -9.36 23.91 -17.42
C ILE A 160 -9.65 24.63 -16.10
N GLU A 161 -10.92 24.91 -15.86
CA GLU A 161 -11.43 25.50 -14.62
C GLU A 161 -11.96 24.39 -13.74
N TYR A 162 -11.36 24.23 -12.56
CA TYR A 162 -11.88 23.36 -11.52
C TYR A 162 -12.80 24.18 -10.61
N LEU A 163 -14.10 23.89 -10.64
CA LEU A 163 -15.03 24.51 -9.72
C LEU A 163 -14.92 23.75 -8.40
N TRP A 164 -14.71 24.47 -7.30
CA TRP A 164 -14.73 23.90 -5.95
C TRP A 164 -15.96 24.41 -5.23
N ASN A 165 -16.72 23.52 -4.59
CA ASN A 165 -17.81 23.92 -3.71
C ASN A 165 -17.25 24.36 -2.35
N ASP A 166 -17.82 25.41 -1.74
CA ASP A 166 -17.46 25.90 -0.42
C ASP A 166 -17.55 24.82 0.66
N GLU A 167 -18.50 23.89 0.52
CA GLU A 167 -18.63 22.74 1.42
C GLU A 167 -17.39 21.83 1.36
N GLU A 168 -16.91 21.51 0.16
CA GLU A 168 -15.70 20.68 -0.03
C GLU A 168 -14.45 21.40 0.48
N LEU A 169 -14.33 22.69 0.19
CA LEU A 169 -13.24 23.53 0.68
C LEU A 169 -13.24 23.57 2.22
N SER A 170 -14.40 23.77 2.83
CA SER A 170 -14.53 23.85 4.28
C SER A 170 -14.23 22.51 4.96
N GLN A 171 -14.68 21.40 4.38
CA GLN A 171 -14.43 20.06 4.90
C GLN A 171 -12.94 19.73 4.87
N ARG A 172 -12.29 20.00 3.74
CA ARG A 172 -10.85 19.76 3.60
C ARG A 172 -10.04 20.67 4.53
N ASN A 173 -10.45 21.93 4.67
CA ASN A 173 -9.80 22.86 5.58
C ASN A 173 -9.89 22.37 7.03
N LYS A 174 -11.06 21.89 7.47
CA LYS A 174 -11.22 21.24 8.78
C LYS A 174 -10.28 20.05 8.94
N GLU A 175 -10.21 19.15 7.95
CA GLU A 175 -9.30 18.00 8.01
C GLU A 175 -7.81 18.39 8.11
N VAL A 176 -7.41 19.47 7.41
CA VAL A 176 -6.05 19.98 7.47
C VAL A 176 -5.76 20.61 8.84
N LEU A 177 -6.69 21.42 9.36
CA LEU A 177 -6.58 21.99 10.69
C LEU A 177 -6.57 20.90 11.77
N ASP A 178 -7.40 19.87 11.66
CA ASP A 178 -7.43 18.74 12.60
C ASP A 178 -6.10 17.97 12.61
N ARG A 179 -5.40 17.88 11.48
CA ARG A 179 -4.07 17.25 11.41
C ARG A 179 -2.96 18.12 11.97
N LEU A 180 -3.10 19.44 11.86
CA LEU A 180 -2.11 20.41 12.35
C LEU A 180 -2.32 20.76 13.82
N THR A 181 -3.55 20.63 14.31
CA THR A 181 -3.87 20.92 15.71
C THR A 181 -3.37 19.80 16.60
N ILE A 182 -2.54 20.19 17.58
CA ILE A 182 -2.09 19.28 18.62
C ILE A 182 -3.17 19.30 19.69
N ILE A 183 -3.71 18.14 20.05
CA ILE A 183 -4.76 18.03 21.07
C ILE A 183 -4.12 17.70 22.41
N CYS A 184 -4.57 18.36 23.48
CA CYS A 184 -4.15 18.05 24.84
C CYS A 184 -4.67 16.66 25.27
N GLY A 185 -3.77 15.79 25.71
CA GLY A 185 -4.06 14.43 26.19
C GLY A 185 -4.84 14.34 27.49
N TRP A 186 -5.21 15.47 28.10
CA TRP A 186 -6.01 15.51 29.33
C TRP A 186 -7.37 16.17 29.12
N CYS A 187 -7.40 17.42 28.65
CA CYS A 187 -8.64 18.19 28.49
C CYS A 187 -9.21 18.19 27.07
N SER A 188 -8.52 17.54 26.12
CA SER A 188 -8.90 17.45 24.70
C SER A 188 -9.06 18.79 23.97
N LYS A 189 -8.55 19.89 24.53
CA LYS A 189 -8.50 21.19 23.87
C LYS A 189 -7.30 21.27 22.93
N ILE A 190 -7.37 22.18 21.96
CA ILE A 190 -6.22 22.51 21.10
C ILE A 190 -5.10 23.06 21.99
N ALA A 191 -3.94 22.46 21.91
CA ALA A 191 -2.72 22.83 22.60
C ALA A 191 -1.82 23.59 21.63
N ASP A 192 -1.40 24.79 22.04
CA ASP A 192 -0.44 25.61 21.32
C ASP A 192 0.99 25.23 21.78
N PRO A 193 1.88 24.77 20.88
CA PRO A 193 3.27 24.47 21.22
C PRO A 193 4.08 25.66 21.71
N GLU A 194 3.69 26.89 21.35
CA GLU A 194 4.38 28.12 21.76
C GLU A 194 3.85 28.69 23.07
N ALA A 195 2.75 28.14 23.61
CA ALA A 195 2.21 28.58 24.89
C ALA A 195 3.06 28.14 26.08
N ASP A 196 3.21 29.03 27.06
CA ASP A 196 3.86 28.73 28.33
C ASP A 196 3.12 27.60 29.07
N GLY A 197 3.88 26.61 29.55
CA GLY A 197 3.35 25.41 30.20
C GLY A 197 2.92 24.30 29.23
N PHE A 198 3.28 24.40 27.95
CA PHE A 198 3.14 23.28 27.02
C PHE A 198 4.13 22.15 27.35
N HIS A 199 3.61 20.95 27.61
CA HIS A 199 4.43 19.77 27.93
C HIS A 199 4.22 18.66 26.93
N ILE A 200 5.31 17.97 26.60
CA ILE A 200 5.27 16.71 25.86
C ILE A 200 5.80 15.61 26.77
N CYS A 201 4.99 14.58 27.01
CA CYS A 201 5.38 13.44 27.83
C CYS A 201 5.26 12.13 27.05
N GLN A 202 6.22 11.23 27.27
CA GLN A 202 6.11 9.84 26.84
C GLN A 202 5.54 9.02 27.99
N VAL A 203 4.44 8.32 27.73
CA VAL A 203 3.72 7.53 28.72
C VAL A 203 3.71 6.10 28.25
N ALA A 204 4.22 5.20 29.09
CA ALA A 204 4.15 3.78 28.84
C ALA A 204 2.89 3.19 29.47
N PHE A 205 1.98 2.67 28.64
CA PHE A 205 0.81 1.90 29.06
C PHE A 205 1.02 0.43 28.73
N GLY A 206 1.33 -0.38 29.75
CA GLY A 206 1.64 -1.79 29.54
C GLY A 206 2.86 -1.98 28.62
N SER A 207 2.66 -2.52 27.42
CA SER A 207 3.69 -2.77 26.41
C SER A 207 3.81 -1.67 25.34
N THR A 208 2.92 -0.68 25.31
CA THR A 208 2.99 0.44 24.36
C THR A 208 3.56 1.69 25.01
N GLN A 209 4.35 2.44 24.25
CA GLN A 209 4.76 3.80 24.59
C GLN A 209 4.01 4.76 23.68
N GLU A 210 3.28 5.69 24.28
CA GLU A 210 2.50 6.70 23.59
C GLU A 210 3.00 8.10 23.95
N ARG A 211 2.92 9.02 23.00
CA ARG A 211 3.34 10.42 23.18
C ARG A 211 2.09 11.26 23.40
N TYR A 212 2.03 11.96 24.53
CA TYR A 212 0.97 12.90 24.85
C TYR A 212 1.51 14.33 24.89
N CYS A 213 0.68 15.28 24.48
CA CYS A 213 0.92 16.71 24.60
C CYS A 213 -0.06 17.29 25.62
N PHE A 214 0.34 18.31 26.37
CA PHE A 214 -0.49 18.97 27.37
C PHE A 214 -0.44 20.48 27.18
N CYS A 215 -1.61 21.13 27.24
CA CYS A 215 -1.74 22.57 26.99
C CYS A 215 -1.37 23.46 28.19
N SER A 216 -1.09 22.88 29.36
CA SER A 216 -0.77 23.61 30.58
C SER A 216 -0.12 22.68 31.61
N ASP A 217 0.60 23.28 32.57
CA ASP A 217 1.16 22.60 33.74
C ASP A 217 0.09 21.85 34.54
N GLU A 218 -1.08 22.45 34.72
CA GLU A 218 -2.21 21.85 35.45
C GLU A 218 -2.68 20.55 34.80
N CYS A 219 -2.81 20.55 33.47
CA CYS A 219 -3.22 19.36 32.72
C CYS A 219 -2.15 18.26 32.79
N PHE A 220 -0.87 18.63 32.73
CA PHE A 220 0.24 17.69 32.86
C PHE A 220 0.30 17.08 34.26
N GLU A 221 0.16 17.87 35.31
CA GLU A 221 0.16 17.39 36.69
C GLU A 221 -1.05 16.50 37.00
N ALA A 222 -2.24 16.89 36.54
CA ALA A 222 -3.46 16.11 36.73
C ALA A 222 -3.34 14.73 36.07
N PHE A 223 -2.80 14.68 34.85
CA PHE A 223 -2.51 13.43 34.16
C PHE A 223 -1.49 12.59 34.93
N ARG A 224 -0.38 13.19 35.39
CA ARG A 224 0.67 12.50 36.17
C ARG A 224 0.18 11.96 37.52
N LYS A 225 -0.80 12.63 38.15
CA LYS A 225 -1.44 12.18 39.39
C LYS A 225 -2.33 10.95 39.16
N MET A 226 -3.08 10.91 38.06
CA MET A 226 -3.98 9.80 37.74
C MET A 226 -3.28 8.60 37.11
N TYR A 227 -2.32 8.82 36.22
CA TYR A 227 -1.65 7.75 35.47
C TYR A 227 -0.17 7.65 35.86
N PRO A 228 0.27 6.49 36.41
CA PRO A 228 1.69 6.26 36.67
C PRO A 228 2.44 6.03 35.36
N SER A 229 2.97 7.11 34.77
CA SER A 229 3.83 7.01 33.60
C SER A 229 5.19 6.40 34.01
N ARG A 230 5.63 5.34 33.31
CA ARG A 230 7.01 4.84 33.42
C ARG A 230 7.91 5.79 32.63
N VAL A 231 8.73 6.57 33.32
CA VAL A 231 9.39 7.76 32.78
C VAL A 231 10.81 7.44 32.32
N HIS A 232 10.98 6.71 31.20
CA HIS A 232 12.19 6.80 30.38
C HIS A 232 12.00 6.10 29.03
N ARG A 233 12.56 6.66 27.94
CA ARG A 233 12.51 6.08 26.58
C ARG A 233 12.97 4.61 26.55
N ASN A 234 13.94 4.26 27.39
CA ASN A 234 14.55 2.93 27.46
C ASN A 234 14.05 2.08 28.65
N CYS A 235 12.86 2.37 29.20
CA CYS A 235 12.36 1.69 30.41
C CYS A 235 12.13 0.17 30.22
N TYR A 236 12.01 -0.32 28.98
CA TYR A 236 11.83 -1.76 28.69
C TYR A 236 13.14 -2.56 28.60
N GLU A 237 14.29 -1.89 28.59
CA GLU A 237 15.61 -2.52 28.48
C GLU A 237 16.38 -2.50 29.82
N ARG A 238 15.74 -2.05 30.91
CA ARG A 238 16.35 -1.88 32.23
C ARG A 238 15.42 -2.38 33.34
N SER A 239 15.98 -3.04 34.36
CA SER A 239 15.25 -3.42 35.57
C SER A 239 14.70 -2.18 36.28
N CYS A 240 13.46 -2.27 36.78
CA CYS A 240 12.80 -1.18 37.49
C CYS A 240 13.43 -0.92 38.87
N VAL A 241 14.09 -1.91 39.46
CA VAL A 241 14.75 -1.83 40.78
C VAL A 241 15.96 -0.90 40.73
N GLY A 242 16.72 -0.93 39.62
CA GLY A 242 17.92 -0.11 39.41
C GLY A 242 17.68 1.22 38.68
N CYS A 243 16.43 1.60 38.41
CA CYS A 243 16.12 2.80 37.62
C CYS A 243 15.85 4.02 38.51
N ASP A 244 16.66 5.06 38.37
CA ASP A 244 16.51 6.38 39.00
C ASP A 244 15.72 7.38 38.14
N LEU A 245 15.42 7.01 36.88
CA LEU A 245 14.77 7.87 35.89
C LEU A 245 13.22 7.87 36.03
N CYS A 246 12.65 6.85 36.68
CA CYS A 246 11.21 6.68 36.85
C CYS A 246 10.71 7.12 38.24
N THR A 247 9.55 7.78 38.30
CA THR A 247 8.92 8.21 39.57
C THR A 247 8.31 7.04 40.37
N LYS A 248 7.84 5.96 39.73
CA LYS A 248 7.37 4.74 40.41
C LYS A 248 8.27 3.55 40.10
N ARG A 249 8.71 2.85 41.15
CA ARG A 249 9.51 1.62 41.09
C ARG A 249 8.62 0.41 41.33
N TYR A 250 8.86 -0.67 40.60
CA TYR A 250 8.17 -1.95 40.77
C TYR A 250 9.22 -3.02 41.05
N ASP A 251 8.94 -3.91 42.00
CA ASP A 251 9.78 -5.07 42.25
C ASP A 251 9.64 -6.09 41.11
N ASP A 252 10.75 -6.73 40.76
CA ASP A 252 10.82 -7.70 39.66
C ASP A 252 10.15 -9.05 40.02
N GLU A 253 9.57 -9.22 41.22
CA GLU A 253 8.90 -10.46 41.68
C GLU A 253 7.60 -10.84 40.94
N SER A 254 7.27 -10.17 39.83
CA SER A 254 6.14 -10.51 38.96
C SER A 254 6.57 -11.17 37.64
N GLU A 255 7.64 -11.97 37.68
CA GLU A 255 8.15 -12.75 36.53
C GLU A 255 7.17 -13.78 35.96
N GLY A 256 6.04 -14.07 36.62
CA GLY A 256 5.07 -15.07 36.17
C GLY A 256 4.14 -14.67 35.02
N ILE A 257 4.03 -13.37 34.66
CA ILE A 257 2.97 -12.88 33.75
C ILE A 257 3.52 -12.18 32.49
N ARG A 258 4.84 -12.04 32.33
CA ARG A 258 5.44 -11.20 31.27
C ARG A 258 6.52 -11.87 30.43
N THR A 259 6.35 -13.14 30.07
CA THR A 259 7.08 -13.69 28.93
C THR A 259 6.38 -13.28 27.63
N LEU A 260 7.02 -12.41 26.85
CA LEU A 260 6.55 -12.04 25.52
C LEU A 260 7.01 -13.11 24.51
N ALA A 261 6.19 -13.41 23.50
CA ALA A 261 6.52 -14.38 22.45
C ALA A 261 7.87 -14.12 21.73
N LYS A 262 8.37 -12.89 21.77
CA LYS A 262 9.68 -12.51 21.23
C LYS A 262 10.87 -13.12 21.99
N ASP A 263 10.70 -13.49 23.26
CA ASP A 263 11.75 -14.09 24.08
C ASP A 263 12.00 -15.57 23.69
N TYR A 264 11.06 -16.19 22.98
CA TYR A 264 11.21 -17.52 22.36
C TYR A 264 11.94 -17.46 21.01
N ILE A 265 12.17 -16.28 20.44
CA ILE A 265 12.88 -16.10 19.17
C ILE A 265 14.30 -15.61 19.48
N LYS A 266 15.10 -16.46 20.12
CA LYS A 266 16.56 -16.29 20.12
C LYS A 266 17.17 -17.11 18.98
N GLU A 267 18.02 -16.43 18.23
CA GLU A 267 18.71 -16.85 17.02
C GLU A 267 19.40 -18.22 17.14
N ARG A 268 19.08 -19.15 16.23
CA ARG A 268 20.05 -20.16 15.81
C ARG A 268 21.09 -19.47 14.91
N ARG A 269 22.10 -18.88 15.54
CA ARG A 269 23.39 -18.56 14.90
C ARG A 269 24.48 -19.45 15.52
N LYS A 270 24.67 -20.60 14.91
CA LYS A 270 25.96 -21.16 14.47
C LYS A 270 25.67 -22.31 13.52
#